data_AF-A0A318JYE8-F1
#
_entry.id   AF-A0A318JYE8-F1
#
_cell.length_a   1.000
_cell.length_b   1.000
_cell.length_c   1.000
_cell.angle_alpha   90.00
_cell.angle_beta   90.00
_cell.angle_gamma   90.00
#
_symmetry.space_group_name_H-M   'P 1'
#
loop_
_entity.id
_entity.type
_entity.pdbx_description
1 polymer ?
#
loop_
_entity_poly.entity_id
_entity_poly.type
_entity_poly.pdbx_seq_one_letter_code
_entity_poly.pdbx_strand_id
1 'polypeptide(L)'
;MNRKPLRRIAFGLLIATAATLLLAGPAWSDTGSGTGSATGSAESLSASGSAAIPLPSTHGVGALAAATSQTGKPYEWGGTGPFTWDCSGLVQWAFRQVGVNIPRTTWEQAKAGANVPLFALSPGDVVVLNTDASHVGIYAGFGQIFNAYDWGHPVGLSPLREFDIYTIRRF
;
A
#
# COMPACT_ATOMS: atom_id res chain seq x y z
N MET A 1 17.18 -22.06 -49.42
CA MET A 1 16.15 -23.08 -49.11
C MET A 1 16.75 -24.14 -48.20
N ASN A 2 16.47 -24.08 -46.91
CA ASN A 2 16.87 -25.11 -45.93
C ASN A 2 15.75 -25.24 -44.91
N ARG A 3 14.80 -26.15 -45.17
CA ARG A 3 13.73 -26.50 -44.24
C ARG A 3 14.25 -27.60 -43.31
N LYS A 4 14.48 -27.27 -42.04
CA LYS A 4 14.73 -28.27 -40.99
C LYS A 4 13.38 -28.89 -40.58
N PRO A 5 13.28 -30.23 -40.43
CA PRO A 5 12.02 -30.90 -40.18
C PRO A 5 11.58 -30.81 -38.71
N LEU A 6 10.28 -30.58 -38.53
CA LEU A 6 9.55 -30.60 -37.26
C LEU A 6 9.62 -31.99 -36.62
N ARG A 7 10.12 -32.08 -35.39
CA ARG A 7 9.97 -33.28 -34.55
C ARG A 7 8.72 -33.10 -33.69
N ARG A 8 7.62 -33.72 -34.13
CA ARG A 8 6.42 -33.91 -33.32
C ARG A 8 6.69 -35.00 -32.30
N ILE A 9 6.64 -34.67 -31.02
CA ILE A 9 6.61 -35.64 -29.92
C ILE A 9 5.21 -35.58 -29.33
N ALA A 10 4.42 -36.60 -29.60
CA ALA A 10 3.18 -36.89 -28.90
C ALA A 10 3.46 -38.06 -27.95
N PHE A 11 3.27 -37.87 -26.65
CA PHE A 11 3.21 -38.96 -25.67
C PHE A 11 2.38 -38.52 -24.45
N GLY A 12 1.36 -39.32 -24.14
CA GLY A 12 0.94 -39.59 -22.77
C GLY A 12 -0.07 -38.64 -22.13
N LEU A 13 -1.35 -38.86 -22.43
CA LEU A 13 -2.45 -38.60 -21.48
C LEU A 13 -2.25 -39.49 -20.25
N LEU A 14 -2.07 -38.89 -19.07
CA LEU A 14 -2.13 -39.59 -17.78
C LEU A 14 -2.99 -38.76 -16.84
N ILE A 15 -4.27 -39.13 -16.80
CA ILE A 15 -5.25 -38.65 -15.83
C ILE A 15 -4.93 -39.37 -14.52
N ALA A 16 -4.44 -38.63 -13.53
CA ALA A 16 -4.33 -39.10 -12.16
C ALA A 16 -5.17 -38.17 -11.28
N THR A 17 -6.38 -38.64 -10.97
CA THR A 17 -7.26 -38.07 -9.94
C THR A 17 -6.63 -38.31 -8.58
N ALA A 18 -6.09 -37.26 -7.96
CA ALA A 18 -5.68 -37.29 -6.56
C ALA A 18 -6.89 -36.94 -5.68
N ALA A 19 -7.38 -37.94 -4.94
CA ALA A 19 -8.45 -37.80 -3.97
C ALA A 19 -7.96 -36.99 -2.75
N THR A 20 -8.67 -35.91 -2.45
CA THR A 20 -8.50 -35.07 -1.28
C THR A 20 -8.98 -35.81 -0.03
N LEU A 21 -8.08 -36.10 0.91
CA LEU A 21 -8.44 -36.56 2.25
C LEU A 21 -8.50 -35.33 3.18
N LEU A 22 -9.72 -34.85 3.43
CA LEU A 22 -10.01 -33.80 4.42
C LEU A 22 -10.09 -34.43 5.81
N LEU A 23 -9.12 -34.12 6.68
CA LEU A 23 -9.19 -34.42 8.10
C LEU A 23 -10.10 -33.38 8.78
N ALA A 24 -11.26 -33.81 9.24
CA ALA A 24 -12.21 -32.98 9.97
C ALA A 24 -11.67 -32.64 11.38
N GLY A 25 -11.37 -31.37 11.62
CA GLY A 25 -11.17 -30.83 12.97
C GLY A 25 -12.52 -30.55 13.66
N PRO A 26 -12.55 -30.47 15.01
CA PRO A 26 -13.79 -30.33 15.76
C PRO A 26 -14.50 -29.00 15.47
N ALA A 27 -15.78 -29.11 15.10
CA ALA A 27 -16.68 -27.98 14.94
C ALA A 27 -17.08 -27.44 16.33
N TRP A 28 -16.62 -26.24 16.67
CA TRP A 28 -17.28 -25.43 17.68
C TRP A 28 -18.32 -24.54 16.98
N SER A 29 -19.57 -24.78 17.33
CA SER A 29 -20.72 -24.00 16.91
C SER A 29 -20.81 -22.72 17.74
N ASP A 30 -20.56 -21.56 17.14
CA ASP A 30 -21.03 -20.28 17.67
C ASP A 30 -22.26 -19.84 16.87
N THR A 31 -23.42 -20.11 17.47
CA THR A 31 -24.69 -19.49 17.12
C THR A 31 -24.64 -18.04 17.60
N GLY A 32 -24.57 -17.10 16.66
CA GLY A 32 -24.62 -15.67 16.94
C GLY A 32 -25.16 -14.90 15.74
N SER A 33 -26.45 -15.04 15.46
CA SER A 33 -27.18 -14.09 14.60
C SER A 33 -27.18 -12.73 15.27
N GLY A 34 -26.41 -11.80 14.71
CA GLY A 34 -26.41 -10.38 15.08
C GLY A 34 -26.53 -9.53 13.83
N THR A 35 -27.76 -9.39 13.32
CA THR A 35 -28.12 -8.37 12.33
C THR A 35 -28.07 -7.02 13.05
N GLY A 36 -26.97 -6.30 12.90
CA GLY A 36 -26.79 -4.96 13.46
C GLY A 36 -26.35 -3.99 12.37
N SER A 37 -27.32 -3.40 11.67
CA SER A 37 -27.09 -2.20 10.87
C SER A 37 -26.72 -1.05 11.80
N ALA A 38 -25.41 -0.85 12.00
CA ALA A 38 -24.91 0.36 12.63
C ALA A 38 -24.80 1.46 11.57
N THR A 39 -25.93 2.08 11.23
CA THR A 39 -25.94 3.43 10.64
C THR A 39 -25.56 4.40 11.77
N GLY A 40 -24.27 4.52 12.02
CA GLY A 40 -23.70 5.50 12.93
C GLY A 40 -23.20 6.67 12.11
N SER A 41 -23.94 7.78 12.10
CA SER A 41 -23.43 9.07 11.69
C SER A 41 -22.21 9.39 12.54
N ALA A 42 -21.01 9.41 11.95
CA ALA A 42 -19.81 9.90 12.61
C ALA A 42 -19.93 11.42 12.71
N GLU A 43 -20.61 11.89 13.73
CA GLU A 43 -20.56 13.29 14.14
C GLU A 43 -19.11 13.62 14.53
N SER A 44 -18.55 14.64 13.87
CA SER A 44 -17.20 15.12 14.11
C SER A 44 -17.10 15.71 15.51
N LEU A 45 -16.52 14.95 16.45
CA LEU A 45 -16.18 15.48 17.76
C LEU A 45 -14.92 16.32 17.65
N SER A 46 -15.11 17.62 17.72
CA SER A 46 -14.05 18.62 17.91
C SER A 46 -13.40 18.38 19.28
N ALA A 47 -12.30 17.63 19.30
CA ALA A 47 -11.51 17.43 20.50
C ALA A 47 -10.54 18.61 20.68
N SER A 48 -11.02 19.67 21.33
CA SER A 48 -10.12 20.64 21.97
C SER A 48 -9.44 19.96 23.16
N GLY A 49 -8.12 19.74 23.05
CA GLY A 49 -7.24 19.57 24.21
C GLY A 49 -7.03 18.17 24.77
N SER A 50 -7.23 17.11 23.98
CA SER A 50 -6.76 15.76 24.37
C SER A 50 -5.34 15.56 23.84
N ALA A 51 -4.41 15.03 24.66
CA ALA A 51 -3.11 14.61 24.16
C ALA A 51 -3.34 13.60 23.03
N ALA A 52 -3.16 14.05 21.78
CA ALA A 52 -3.37 13.23 20.60
C ALA A 52 -2.25 12.19 20.57
N ILE A 53 -2.53 11.01 21.11
CA ILE A 53 -1.66 9.86 20.93
C ILE A 53 -1.55 9.64 19.41
N PRO A 54 -0.33 9.62 18.85
CA PRO A 54 -0.13 9.48 17.42
C PRO A 54 -0.45 8.06 16.98
N LEU A 55 -1.74 7.79 16.82
CA LEU A 55 -2.26 6.53 16.34
C LEU A 55 -2.26 6.52 14.81
N PRO A 56 -1.84 5.41 14.18
CA PRO A 56 -2.04 5.19 12.75
C PRO A 56 -3.51 5.37 12.36
N SER A 57 -3.78 5.96 11.20
CA SER A 57 -5.12 5.96 10.64
C SER A 57 -5.45 4.64 9.96
N THR A 58 -6.70 4.21 10.00
CA THR A 58 -7.15 2.98 9.33
C THR A 58 -6.89 3.04 7.83
N HIS A 59 -7.14 4.18 7.18
CA HIS A 59 -6.84 4.39 5.76
C HIS A 59 -5.34 4.32 5.49
N GLY A 60 -4.51 4.98 6.29
CA GLY A 60 -3.06 4.96 6.12
C GLY A 60 -2.47 3.56 6.21
N VAL A 61 -2.89 2.78 7.22
CA VAL A 61 -2.43 1.39 7.39
C VAL A 61 -2.88 0.51 6.22
N GLY A 62 -4.14 0.66 5.77
CA GLY A 62 -4.62 -0.09 4.61
C GLY A 62 -3.93 0.31 3.30
N ALA A 63 -3.63 1.60 3.11
CA ALA A 63 -2.86 2.09 1.97
C ALA A 63 -1.43 1.55 2.01
N LEU A 64 -0.78 1.53 3.18
CA LEU A 64 0.54 0.90 3.33
C LEU A 64 0.50 -0.58 2.94
N ALA A 65 -0.51 -1.33 3.40
CA ALA A 65 -0.68 -2.74 3.02
C ALA A 65 -0.89 -2.90 1.50
N ALA A 66 -1.70 -2.04 0.88
CA ALA A 66 -1.87 -2.03 -0.57
C ALA A 66 -0.54 -1.75 -1.29
N ALA A 67 0.21 -0.72 -0.87
CA ALA A 67 1.51 -0.41 -1.44
C ALA A 67 2.49 -1.57 -1.32
N THR A 68 2.53 -2.26 -0.17
CA THR A 68 3.43 -3.41 0.04
C THR A 68 3.17 -4.58 -0.91
N SER A 69 1.94 -4.72 -1.43
CA SER A 69 1.63 -5.72 -2.47
C SER A 69 2.33 -5.44 -3.82
N GLN A 70 2.91 -4.25 -3.98
CA GLN A 70 3.63 -3.82 -5.18
C GLN A 70 5.15 -3.96 -5.05
N THR A 71 5.65 -4.56 -3.97
CA THR A 71 7.09 -4.80 -3.73
C THR A 71 7.75 -5.46 -4.94
N GLY A 72 8.94 -4.99 -5.31
CA GLY A 72 9.73 -5.55 -6.40
C GLY A 72 9.40 -4.99 -7.79
N LYS A 73 8.30 -4.24 -7.94
CA LYS A 73 7.93 -3.65 -9.23
C LYS A 73 8.90 -2.53 -9.63
N PRO A 74 9.17 -2.35 -10.93
CA PRO A 74 10.08 -1.29 -11.40
C PRO A 74 9.51 0.11 -11.17
N TYR A 75 10.43 1.03 -10.91
CA TYR A 75 10.17 2.46 -11.01
C TYR A 75 10.09 2.90 -12.49
N GLU A 76 9.17 3.79 -12.81
CA GLU A 76 9.11 4.51 -14.08
C GLU A 76 8.51 5.89 -13.86
N TRP A 77 9.18 6.94 -14.35
CA TRP A 77 8.66 8.31 -14.25
C TRP A 77 7.27 8.44 -14.89
N GLY A 78 6.32 8.99 -14.15
CA GLY A 78 4.93 9.08 -14.59
C GLY A 78 4.11 7.80 -14.39
N GLY A 79 4.73 6.70 -13.92
CA GLY A 79 4.08 5.39 -13.76
C GLY A 79 2.91 5.41 -12.79
N THR A 80 1.76 4.88 -13.23
CA THR A 80 0.51 4.81 -12.45
C THR A 80 -0.03 3.38 -12.31
N GLY A 81 0.82 2.38 -12.50
CA GLY A 81 0.47 0.97 -12.41
C GLY A 81 -0.24 0.38 -13.63
N PRO A 82 -0.57 -0.92 -13.57
CA PRO A 82 -0.23 -1.83 -12.47
C PRO A 82 1.18 -2.42 -12.59
N PHE A 83 1.93 -2.15 -13.66
CA PHE A 83 3.23 -2.81 -13.91
C PHE A 83 4.42 -2.01 -13.40
N THR A 84 4.36 -0.69 -13.49
CA THR A 84 5.41 0.26 -13.10
C THR A 84 4.79 1.39 -12.27
N TRP A 85 5.62 2.04 -11.45
CA TRP A 85 5.17 3.09 -10.55
C TRP A 85 6.17 4.25 -10.54
N ASP A 86 5.69 5.49 -10.46
CA ASP A 86 6.46 6.56 -9.83
C ASP A 86 6.04 6.73 -8.36
N CYS A 87 6.76 7.59 -7.65
CA CYS A 87 6.58 7.79 -6.22
C CYS A 87 5.14 8.17 -5.85
N SER A 88 4.64 9.24 -6.44
CA SER A 88 3.31 9.79 -6.13
C SER A 88 2.18 8.96 -6.74
N GLY A 89 2.41 8.24 -7.84
CA GLY A 89 1.49 7.30 -8.47
C GLY A 89 1.27 6.05 -7.62
N LEU A 90 2.32 5.49 -7.01
CA LEU A 90 2.21 4.40 -6.04
C LEU A 90 1.35 4.81 -4.85
N VAL A 91 1.67 5.95 -4.22
CA VAL A 91 0.93 6.45 -3.05
C VAL A 91 -0.52 6.73 -3.43
N GLN A 92 -0.76 7.38 -4.58
CA GLN A 92 -2.13 7.64 -5.05
C GLN A 92 -2.92 6.35 -5.24
N TRP A 93 -2.35 5.36 -5.92
CA TRP A 93 -3.03 4.09 -6.16
C TRP A 93 -3.31 3.33 -4.86
N ALA A 94 -2.37 3.35 -3.91
CA ALA A 94 -2.50 2.71 -2.61
C ALA A 94 -3.68 3.30 -1.81
N PHE A 95 -3.79 4.63 -1.74
CA PHE A 95 -4.91 5.28 -1.07
C PHE A 95 -6.26 5.04 -1.77
N ARG A 96 -6.27 4.90 -3.11
CA ARG A 96 -7.48 4.50 -3.84
C ARG A 96 -7.98 3.11 -3.43
N GLN A 97 -7.11 2.17 -3.04
CA GLN A 97 -7.54 0.84 -2.58
C GLN A 97 -8.34 0.89 -1.28
N VAL A 98 -8.19 1.96 -0.49
CA VAL A 98 -8.92 2.18 0.76
C VAL A 98 -9.98 3.28 0.62
N GLY A 99 -10.38 3.62 -0.61
CA GLY A 99 -11.45 4.58 -0.88
C GLY A 99 -11.07 6.06 -0.71
N VAL A 100 -9.78 6.38 -0.53
CA VAL A 100 -9.30 7.76 -0.38
C VAL A 100 -8.71 8.25 -1.69
N ASN A 101 -9.28 9.32 -2.24
CA ASN A 101 -8.73 9.99 -3.41
C ASN A 101 -7.74 11.07 -2.98
N ILE A 102 -6.48 10.91 -3.36
CA ILE A 102 -5.44 11.92 -3.16
C ILE A 102 -4.93 12.47 -4.49
N PRO A 103 -4.35 13.69 -4.52
CA PRO A 103 -3.80 14.29 -5.73
C PRO A 103 -2.70 13.45 -6.39
N ARG A 104 -2.44 13.70 -7.68
CA ARG A 104 -1.50 12.89 -8.48
C ARG A 104 -0.05 13.22 -8.20
N THR A 105 0.25 14.50 -7.95
CA THR A 105 1.64 14.97 -7.86
C THR A 105 2.08 15.13 -6.41
N THR A 106 3.38 14.98 -6.16
CA THR A 106 3.96 15.13 -4.83
C THR A 106 3.66 16.51 -4.22
N TRP A 107 3.76 17.60 -5.00
CA TRP A 107 3.48 18.96 -4.50
C TRP A 107 2.02 19.18 -4.08
N GLU A 108 1.08 18.50 -4.74
CA GLU A 108 -0.33 18.55 -4.35
C GLU A 108 -0.61 17.63 -3.16
N GLN A 109 -0.01 16.43 -3.12
CA GLN A 109 -0.08 15.54 -1.96
C GLN A 109 0.50 16.21 -0.71
N ALA A 110 1.55 17.03 -0.86
CA ALA A 110 2.13 17.85 0.20
C ALA A 110 1.17 18.88 0.79
N LYS A 111 -0.01 19.10 0.20
CA LYS A 111 -1.03 20.04 0.67
C LYS A 111 -2.35 19.36 1.06
N ALA A 112 -2.44 18.04 0.89
CA ALA A 112 -3.64 17.26 1.15
C ALA A 112 -3.57 16.54 2.50
N GLY A 113 -4.73 16.24 3.10
CA GLY A 113 -4.80 15.60 4.41
C GLY A 113 -4.40 16.52 5.58
N ALA A 114 -4.42 15.97 6.79
CA ALA A 114 -4.02 16.69 7.99
C ALA A 114 -2.49 16.77 8.10
N ASN A 115 -1.96 17.93 8.50
CA ASN A 115 -0.53 18.04 8.80
C ASN A 115 -0.20 17.29 10.10
N VAL A 116 0.91 16.54 10.08
CA VAL A 116 1.39 15.79 11.26
C VAL A 116 2.80 16.26 11.62
N PRO A 117 3.06 16.63 12.88
CA PRO A 117 4.42 16.92 13.32
C PRO A 117 5.25 15.64 13.45
N LEU A 118 6.57 15.73 13.28
CA LEU A 118 7.46 14.55 13.26
C LEU A 118 7.34 13.64 14.49
N PHE A 119 7.15 14.20 15.68
CA PHE A 119 6.98 13.40 16.92
C PHE A 119 5.70 12.56 16.91
N ALA A 120 4.76 12.87 16.03
CA ALA A 120 3.49 12.18 15.86
C ALA A 120 3.44 11.28 14.62
N LEU A 121 4.59 11.06 13.96
CA LEU A 121 4.70 10.20 12.79
C LEU A 121 4.28 8.76 13.12
N SER A 122 3.37 8.20 12.32
CA SER A 122 2.79 6.87 12.53
C SER A 122 2.75 6.09 11.21
N PRO A 123 2.89 4.75 11.23
CA PRO A 123 2.75 3.93 10.02
C PRO A 123 1.48 4.28 9.23
N GLY A 124 1.61 4.39 7.90
CA GLY A 124 0.52 4.81 7.02
C GLY A 124 0.48 6.31 6.70
N ASP A 125 1.27 7.14 7.39
CA ASP A 125 1.41 8.55 7.02
C ASP A 125 2.08 8.69 5.65
N VAL A 126 1.59 9.63 4.85
CA VAL A 126 2.26 10.06 3.61
C VAL A 126 3.38 11.02 4.01
N VAL A 127 4.61 10.67 3.67
CA VAL A 127 5.79 11.49 3.95
C VAL A 127 6.30 12.03 2.63
N VAL A 128 6.22 13.35 2.47
CA VAL A 128 6.84 14.06 1.37
C VAL A 128 8.27 14.40 1.76
N LEU A 129 9.18 14.11 0.85
CA LEU A 129 10.61 14.07 1.07
C LEU A 129 11.33 15.03 0.13
N ASN A 130 12.59 15.29 0.47
CA ASN A 130 13.50 16.25 -0.13
C ASN A 130 13.03 17.69 0.07
N THR A 131 13.99 18.62 0.21
CA THR A 131 13.69 20.03 0.51
C THR A 131 12.83 20.73 -0.56
N ASP A 132 12.75 20.16 -1.77
CA ASP A 132 11.96 20.62 -2.92
C ASP A 132 10.64 19.86 -3.13
N ALA A 133 10.28 18.96 -2.21
CA ALA A 133 9.11 18.08 -2.31
C ALA A 133 9.11 17.21 -3.59
N SER A 134 10.28 16.79 -4.05
CA SER A 134 10.42 15.97 -5.27
C SER A 134 10.03 14.51 -5.08
N HIS A 135 9.98 14.00 -3.85
CA HIS A 135 9.73 12.58 -3.59
C HIS A 135 8.67 12.33 -2.51
N VAL A 136 8.03 11.17 -2.54
CA VAL A 136 6.99 10.78 -1.57
C VAL A 136 6.96 9.27 -1.36
N GLY A 137 6.55 8.87 -0.15
CA GLY A 137 6.24 7.48 0.17
C GLY A 137 5.31 7.38 1.38
N ILE A 138 5.05 6.15 1.79
CA ILE A 138 4.21 5.85 2.96
C ILE A 138 5.12 5.38 4.10
N TYR A 139 5.05 6.02 5.26
CA TYR A 139 5.86 5.61 6.42
C TYR A 139 5.46 4.20 6.84
N ALA A 140 6.45 3.31 6.95
CA ALA A 140 6.26 1.89 7.27
C ALA A 140 6.54 1.56 8.75
N GLY A 141 6.86 2.57 9.57
CA GLY A 141 7.34 2.36 10.93
C GLY A 141 8.85 2.09 11.00
N PHE A 142 9.39 2.05 12.22
CA PHE A 142 10.80 1.72 12.49
C PHE A 142 11.83 2.50 11.64
N GLY A 143 11.53 3.76 11.31
CA GLY A 143 12.41 4.59 10.49
C GLY A 143 12.51 4.13 9.03
N GLN A 144 11.50 3.43 8.52
CA GLN A 144 11.41 2.98 7.13
C GLN A 144 10.29 3.71 6.39
N ILE A 145 10.49 3.95 5.10
CA ILE A 145 9.47 4.44 4.18
C ILE A 145 9.30 3.43 3.04
N PHE A 146 8.05 3.14 2.67
CA PHE A 146 7.73 2.33 1.51
C PHE A 146 7.48 3.25 0.31
N ASN A 147 8.25 3.09 -0.77
CA ASN A 147 8.23 4.02 -1.90
C ASN A 147 8.61 3.35 -3.24
N ALA A 148 8.40 4.11 -4.33
CA ALA A 148 9.00 3.87 -5.64
C ALA A 148 10.04 4.97 -5.84
N TYR A 149 11.32 4.70 -5.52
CA TYR A 149 12.31 5.76 -5.36
C TYR A 149 12.87 6.31 -6.67
N ASP A 150 13.50 5.46 -7.48
CA ASP A 150 14.21 5.88 -8.68
C ASP A 150 14.47 4.69 -9.63
N TRP A 151 14.91 4.97 -10.85
CA TRP A 151 15.34 3.98 -11.83
C TRP A 151 16.36 2.99 -11.25
N GLY A 152 16.19 1.72 -11.62
CA GLY A 152 17.04 0.63 -11.13
C GLY A 152 16.78 0.22 -9.68
N HIS A 153 15.94 0.96 -8.94
CA HIS A 153 15.54 0.65 -7.57
C HIS A 153 14.08 0.19 -7.57
N PRO A 154 13.81 -1.10 -7.39
CA PRO A 154 12.44 -1.58 -7.36
C PRO A 154 11.68 -1.04 -6.14
N VAL A 155 10.36 -0.96 -6.27
CA VAL A 155 9.43 -0.56 -5.20
C VAL A 155 9.70 -1.37 -3.94
N GLY A 156 9.86 -0.69 -2.81
CA GLY A 156 10.21 -1.35 -1.56
C GLY A 156 10.43 -0.40 -0.40
N LEU A 157 11.11 -0.91 0.63
CA LEU A 157 11.51 -0.13 1.80
C LEU A 157 12.82 0.60 1.56
N SER A 158 12.89 1.84 2.03
CA SER A 158 14.12 2.61 2.16
C SER A 158 14.23 3.19 3.57
N PRO A 159 15.44 3.35 4.12
CA PRO A 159 15.60 4.05 5.39
C PRO A 159 15.16 5.52 5.29
N LEU A 160 14.23 5.94 6.14
CA LEU A 160 13.72 7.32 6.14
C LEU A 160 14.83 8.36 6.38
N ARG A 161 15.87 7.99 7.12
CA ARG A 161 17.04 8.84 7.43
C ARG A 161 17.87 9.26 6.20
N GLU A 162 17.66 8.62 5.05
CA GLU A 162 18.36 8.97 3.81
C GLU A 162 17.72 10.18 3.10
N PHE A 163 16.60 10.68 3.64
CA PHE A 163 15.83 11.76 3.08
C PHE A 163 15.64 12.90 4.08
N ASP A 164 15.58 14.12 3.56
CA ASP A 164 15.04 15.25 4.31
C ASP A 164 13.51 15.21 4.27
N ILE A 165 12.85 15.32 5.42
CA ILE A 165 11.39 15.36 5.49
C ILE A 165 10.92 16.77 5.15
N TYR A 166 10.12 16.91 4.09
CA TYR A 166 9.46 18.16 3.72
C TYR A 166 8.18 18.38 4.53
N THR A 167 7.28 17.39 4.52
CA THR A 167 6.03 17.44 5.29
C THR A 167 5.45 16.05 5.49
N ILE A 168 4.64 15.86 6.53
CA ILE A 168 3.95 14.61 6.84
C ILE A 168 2.45 14.87 6.79
N ARG A 169 1.72 13.99 6.09
CA ARG A 169 0.28 14.09 5.86
C ARG A 169 -0.43 12.81 6.29
N ARG A 170 -1.54 12.96 7.02
CA ARG A 170 -2.41 11.87 7.46
C ARG A 170 -3.80 12.00 6.83
N PHE A 171 -4.33 10.85 6.39
CA PHE A 171 -5.62 10.66 5.72
C PHE A 171 -6.45 9.59 6.43
#